data_AF-A0A6C0DJP0-F1
#
_entry.id   AF-A0A6C0DJP0-F1
#
_cell.length_a   1.000
_cell.length_b   1.000
_cell.length_c   1.000
_cell.angle_alpha   90.00
_cell.angle_beta   90.00
_cell.angle_gamma   90.00
#
_symmetry.space_group_name_H-M   'P 1'
#
loop_
_entity.id
_entity.type
_entity.pdbx_description
1 polymer ?
#
loop_
_entity_poly.entity_id
_entity_poly.type
_entity_poly.pdbx_seq_one_letter_code
_entity_poly.pdbx_strand_id
1 'polypeptide(L)'
;MEKTNIYVLKLQGGKYYVGKSSDVIGRFQQHMNGQGSSWTKKYKPMSLVESRDGVSPLMEDMITKEYMVKYGIENVRGGAYVTEELDEVQEYNLQKELWAASDCCTECGRKGHWAKTCRATTDVNGNSLCSWECENCSKEFDDEKECEAHERMCGRRVNTIQPGNKCYSCGKYGHYASSCYSRKYDYTSDSDDYDSD
;
A
#
# COMPACT_ATOMS: atom_id res chain seq x y z
N MET A 1 1.18 36.08 -1.74
CA MET A 1 0.99 34.88 -0.89
C MET A 1 1.13 35.28 0.55
N GLU A 2 0.22 34.86 1.41
CA GLU A 2 0.36 35.07 2.85
C GLU A 2 1.56 34.28 3.37
N LYS A 3 2.35 34.93 4.23
CA LYS A 3 3.52 34.33 4.87
C LYS A 3 3.10 33.63 6.16
N THR A 4 3.81 32.57 6.52
CA THR A 4 3.57 31.80 7.76
C THR A 4 4.89 31.37 8.38
N ASN A 5 4.85 30.84 9.60
CA ASN A 5 6.03 30.25 10.23
C ASN A 5 5.92 28.73 10.17
N ILE A 6 7.00 28.07 9.77
CA ILE A 6 7.11 26.61 9.74
C ILE A 6 7.98 26.17 10.91
N TYR A 7 7.61 25.08 11.57
CA TYR A 7 8.36 24.52 12.68
C TYR A 7 8.52 23.02 12.55
N VAL A 8 9.57 22.49 13.16
CA VAL A 8 9.85 21.05 13.24
C VAL A 8 10.00 20.62 14.69
N LEU A 9 9.22 19.62 15.08
CA LEU A 9 9.28 18.99 16.41
C LEU A 9 10.00 17.65 16.32
N LYS A 10 10.91 17.41 17.26
CA LYS A 10 11.39 16.06 17.56
C LYS A 10 10.45 15.41 18.55
N LEU A 11 10.03 14.18 18.25
CA LEU A 11 9.13 13.40 19.06
C LEU A 11 9.86 12.17 19.63
N GLN A 12 9.19 11.48 20.54
CA GLN A 12 9.66 10.20 21.07
C GLN A 12 9.85 9.15 19.96
N GLY A 13 10.79 8.21 20.18
CA GLY A 13 11.03 7.10 19.24
C GLY A 13 11.72 7.52 17.93
N GLY A 14 12.38 8.68 17.89
CA GLY A 14 13.07 9.15 16.69
C GLY A 14 12.14 9.67 15.59
N LYS A 15 10.88 9.96 15.94
CA LYS A 15 9.88 10.51 15.01
C LYS A 15 9.96 12.04 14.95
N TYR A 16 9.48 12.61 13.85
CA TYR A 16 9.45 14.05 13.61
C TYR A 16 8.08 14.51 13.14
N TYR A 17 7.76 15.77 13.43
CA TYR A 17 6.56 16.43 12.93
C TYR A 17 6.89 17.82 12.38
N VAL A 18 6.41 18.12 11.19
CA VAL A 18 6.52 19.43 10.55
C VAL A 18 5.14 20.08 10.54
N GLY A 19 5.07 21.34 10.95
CA GLY A 19 3.81 22.07 10.98
C GLY A 19 3.99 23.55 10.71
N LYS A 20 2.89 24.23 10.42
CA LYS A 20 2.84 25.70 10.32
C LYS A 20 1.99 26.33 11.42
N SER A 21 2.38 27.52 11.88
CA SER A 21 1.65 28.30 12.88
C SER A 21 2.08 29.77 12.84
N SER A 22 1.17 30.70 13.14
CA SER A 22 1.54 32.10 13.42
C SER A 22 2.20 32.25 14.79
N ASP A 23 1.85 31.39 15.75
CA ASP A 23 2.46 31.31 17.09
C ASP A 23 3.05 29.90 17.27
N VAL A 24 4.36 29.77 17.01
CA VAL A 24 5.07 28.48 17.08
C VAL A 24 5.17 27.99 18.52
N ILE A 25 5.42 28.88 19.49
CA ILE A 25 5.64 28.51 20.89
C ILE A 25 4.34 28.07 21.53
N GLY A 26 3.25 28.83 21.36
CA GLY A 26 1.93 28.43 21.85
C GLY A 26 1.47 27.13 21.20
N ARG A 27 1.75 26.93 19.90
CA ARG A 27 1.44 25.67 19.23
C ARG A 27 2.24 24.50 19.78
N PHE A 28 3.53 24.68 20.05
CA PHE A 28 4.35 23.64 20.69
C PHE A 28 3.79 23.24 22.06
N GLN A 29 3.38 24.21 22.89
CA GLN A 29 2.74 23.92 24.18
C GLN A 29 1.41 23.15 24.02
N GLN A 30 0.59 23.50 23.03
CA GLN A 30 -0.63 22.74 22.73
C GLN A 30 -0.33 21.28 22.37
N HIS A 31 0.70 21.02 21.55
CA HIS A 31 1.15 19.66 21.25
C HIS A 31 1.61 18.91 22.51
N MET A 32 2.37 19.57 23.40
CA MET A 32 2.78 18.98 24.69
C MET A 32 1.59 18.61 25.59
N ASN A 33 0.52 19.40 25.52
CA ASN A 33 -0.73 19.18 26.24
C ASN A 33 -1.70 18.21 25.54
N GLY A 34 -1.26 17.52 24.48
CA GLY A 34 -2.08 16.54 23.75
C GLY A 34 -3.10 17.14 22.79
N GLN A 35 -3.06 18.45 22.53
CA GLN A 35 -3.96 19.15 21.60
C GLN A 35 -3.35 19.27 20.19
N GLY A 36 -2.57 18.26 19.79
CA GLY A 36 -1.88 18.18 18.52
C GLY A 36 -2.57 17.31 17.46
N SER A 37 -1.85 17.06 16.37
CA SER A 37 -2.21 16.04 15.38
C SER A 37 -2.18 14.64 16.00
N SER A 38 -2.85 13.68 15.37
CA SER A 38 -2.85 12.28 15.81
C SER A 38 -1.42 11.73 15.95
N TRP A 39 -0.53 12.07 15.00
CA TRP A 39 0.90 11.73 15.06
C TRP A 39 1.59 12.22 16.33
N THR A 40 1.41 13.50 16.72
CA THR A 40 2.02 14.07 17.93
C THR A 40 1.33 13.63 19.24
N LYS A 41 0.10 13.13 19.16
CA LYS A 41 -0.57 12.47 20.29
C LYS A 41 0.01 11.07 20.53
N LYS A 42 0.26 10.34 19.44
CA LYS A 42 0.89 9.01 19.45
C LYS A 42 2.35 9.06 19.90
N TYR A 43 3.11 10.01 19.35
CA TYR A 43 4.51 10.23 19.70
C TYR A 43 4.66 11.58 20.38
N LYS A 44 4.88 11.58 21.71
CA LYS A 44 4.90 12.82 22.49
C LYS A 44 6.05 13.73 22.01
N PRO A 45 5.81 15.05 21.88
CA PRO A 45 6.89 15.98 21.55
C PRO A 45 7.94 16.04 22.65
N MET A 46 9.20 16.20 22.23
CA MET A 46 10.35 16.34 23.12
C MET A 46 10.94 17.74 23.04
N SER A 47 11.08 18.29 21.83
CA SER A 47 11.69 19.60 21.62
C SER A 47 11.31 20.21 20.28
N LEU A 48 11.27 21.54 20.22
CA LEU A 48 11.30 22.32 18.99
C LEU A 48 12.74 22.30 18.44
N VAL A 49 12.95 21.73 17.25
CA VAL A 49 14.28 21.57 16.63
C VAL A 49 14.61 22.71 15.70
N GLU A 50 13.60 23.19 14.96
CA GLU A 50 13.78 24.17 13.91
C GLU A 50 12.51 25.03 13.78
N SER A 51 12.69 26.31 13.46
CA SER A 51 11.61 27.21 13.06
C SER A 51 12.10 28.17 11.98
N ARG A 52 11.24 28.46 10.99
CA ARG A 52 11.49 29.43 9.91
C ARG A 52 10.31 30.39 9.82
N ASP A 53 10.57 31.68 10.03
CA ASP A 53 9.52 32.69 10.11
C ASP A 53 9.27 33.40 8.78
N GLY A 54 8.02 33.77 8.53
CA GLY A 54 7.67 34.61 7.38
C GLY A 54 7.92 33.95 6.01
N VAL A 55 7.85 32.62 5.94
CA VAL A 55 8.10 31.84 4.73
C VAL A 55 6.81 31.48 4.00
N SER A 56 6.96 30.93 2.79
CA SER A 56 5.82 30.41 2.01
C SER A 56 5.18 29.20 2.72
N PRO A 57 3.85 29.09 2.76
CA PRO A 57 3.16 27.91 3.29
C PRO A 57 3.55 26.60 2.58
N LEU A 58 3.98 26.67 1.31
CA LEU A 58 4.44 25.51 0.53
C LEU A 58 5.74 24.90 1.08
N MET A 59 6.49 25.66 1.90
CA MET A 59 7.72 25.19 2.50
C MET A 59 7.46 24.12 3.57
N GLU A 60 6.23 23.98 4.08
CA GLU A 60 5.82 22.90 4.98
C GLU A 60 6.07 21.52 4.35
N ASP A 61 5.57 21.30 3.13
CA ASP A 61 5.74 20.04 2.40
C ASP A 61 7.19 19.81 1.99
N MET A 62 7.89 20.89 1.59
CA MET A 62 9.32 20.82 1.25
C MET A 62 10.15 20.33 2.45
N ILE A 63 10.00 20.95 3.62
CA ILE A 63 10.73 20.56 4.83
C ILE A 63 10.33 19.16 5.29
N THR A 64 9.05 18.79 5.15
CA THR A 64 8.58 17.43 5.43
C THR A 64 9.36 16.41 4.60
N LYS A 65 9.49 16.64 3.29
CA LYS A 65 10.27 15.79 2.36
C LYS A 65 11.76 15.79 2.69
N GLU A 66 12.36 16.93 3.02
CA GLU A 66 13.76 17.01 3.48
C GLU A 66 14.01 16.12 4.70
N TYR A 67 13.10 16.17 5.69
CA TYR A 67 13.20 15.33 6.88
C TYR A 67 12.96 13.84 6.55
N MET A 68 12.08 13.52 5.61
CA MET A 68 11.86 12.14 5.15
C MET A 68 13.10 11.54 4.46
N VAL A 69 13.83 12.32 3.66
CA VAL A 69 15.11 11.87 3.10
C VAL A 69 16.11 11.56 4.22
N LYS A 70 16.13 12.39 5.27
CA LYS A 70 17.11 12.27 6.35
C LYS A 70 16.80 11.16 7.34
N TYR A 71 15.52 10.95 7.65
CA TYR A 71 15.10 10.07 8.74
C TYR A 71 14.21 8.91 8.28
N GLY A 72 13.81 8.82 7.02
CA GLY A 72 12.86 7.81 6.51
C GLY A 72 11.41 8.32 6.49
N ILE A 73 10.66 7.88 5.48
CA ILE A 73 9.25 8.26 5.26
C ILE A 73 8.41 7.84 6.47
N GLU A 74 8.69 6.69 7.07
CA GLU A 74 8.00 6.12 8.23
C GLU A 74 8.23 6.89 9.54
N ASN A 75 9.18 7.84 9.55
CA ASN A 75 9.58 8.58 10.75
C ASN A 75 9.08 10.03 10.77
N VAL A 76 8.46 10.52 9.71
CA VAL A 76 8.14 11.95 9.57
C VAL A 76 6.71 12.16 9.08
N ARG A 77 5.99 13.11 9.69
CA ARG A 77 4.67 13.56 9.23
C ARG A 77 4.57 15.08 9.25
N GLY A 78 3.74 15.64 8.39
CA GLY A 78 3.56 17.09 8.27
C GLY A 78 2.94 17.48 6.94
N GLY A 79 2.45 18.72 6.84
CA GLY A 79 1.85 19.23 5.61
C GLY A 79 0.77 18.30 5.03
N ALA A 80 0.90 17.95 3.75
CA ALA A 80 0.00 17.01 3.06
C ALA A 80 0.07 15.56 3.59
N TYR A 81 1.13 15.20 4.29
CA TYR A 81 1.43 13.84 4.79
C TYR A 81 1.24 13.77 6.31
N VAL A 82 0.12 14.29 6.82
CA VAL A 82 -0.16 14.37 8.27
C VAL A 82 -0.84 13.12 8.83
N THR A 83 -1.41 12.28 7.98
CA THR A 83 -2.08 11.03 8.36
C THR A 83 -1.08 10.07 9.02
N GLU A 84 -1.51 9.31 10.03
CA GLU A 84 -0.57 8.41 10.73
C GLU A 84 0.02 7.36 9.80
N GLU A 85 -0.84 6.78 8.97
CA GLU A 85 -0.50 5.83 7.94
C GLU A 85 -0.71 6.52 6.59
N LEU A 86 0.29 6.40 5.72
CA LEU A 86 0.17 6.80 4.32
C LEU A 86 -0.40 5.60 3.58
N ASP A 87 -1.27 5.84 2.61
CA ASP A 87 -1.68 4.77 1.72
C ASP A 87 -0.52 4.35 0.80
N GLU A 88 -0.61 3.14 0.26
CA GLU A 88 0.45 2.56 -0.58
C GLU A 88 0.78 3.43 -1.79
N VAL A 89 -0.21 4.13 -2.37
CA VAL A 89 -0.03 5.00 -3.52
C VAL A 89 0.72 6.28 -3.14
N GLN A 90 0.37 6.87 -1.99
CA GLN A 90 1.07 8.02 -1.43
C GLN A 90 2.52 7.70 -1.11
N GLU A 91 2.76 6.58 -0.41
CA GLU A 91 4.11 6.14 -0.04
C GLU A 91 4.95 5.85 -1.28
N TYR A 92 4.39 5.13 -2.27
CA TYR A 92 5.05 4.86 -3.54
C TYR A 92 5.44 6.14 -4.28
N ASN A 93 4.49 7.08 -4.48
CA ASN A 93 4.78 8.32 -5.20
C ASN A 93 5.81 9.18 -4.46
N LEU A 94 5.68 9.29 -3.14
CA LEU A 94 6.62 10.02 -2.31
C LEU A 94 8.03 9.39 -2.41
N GLN A 95 8.15 8.07 -2.34
CA GLN A 95 9.41 7.36 -2.50
C GLN A 95 10.08 7.67 -3.84
N LYS A 96 9.30 7.67 -4.94
CA LYS A 96 9.78 8.04 -6.28
C LYS A 96 10.27 9.49 -6.33
N GLU A 97 9.52 10.43 -5.75
CA GLU A 97 9.91 11.83 -5.67
C GLU A 97 11.23 12.02 -4.90
N LEU A 98 11.38 11.34 -3.75
CA LEU A 98 12.59 11.43 -2.94
C LEU A 98 13.80 10.80 -3.66
N TRP A 99 13.62 9.69 -4.37
CA TRP A 99 14.66 9.11 -5.20
C TRP A 99 15.07 10.04 -6.35
N ALA A 100 14.10 10.64 -7.04
CA ALA A 100 14.38 11.62 -8.08
C ALA A 100 15.17 12.82 -7.54
N ALA A 101 14.77 13.35 -6.38
CA ALA A 101 15.47 14.46 -5.72
C ALA A 101 16.89 14.09 -5.22
N SER A 102 17.17 12.79 -5.06
CA SER A 102 18.46 12.26 -4.57
C SER A 102 19.36 11.72 -5.69
N ASP A 103 19.03 12.01 -6.96
CA ASP A 103 19.70 11.49 -8.15
C ASP A 103 19.77 9.95 -8.20
N CYS A 104 18.74 9.29 -7.66
CA CYS A 104 18.57 7.85 -7.71
C CYS A 104 17.61 7.47 -8.84
N CYS A 105 17.78 6.26 -9.38
CA CYS A 105 16.83 5.67 -10.32
C CYS A 105 15.45 5.62 -9.66
N THR A 106 14.44 6.22 -10.29
CA THR A 106 13.09 6.19 -9.75
C THR A 106 12.51 4.79 -9.78
N GLU A 107 12.97 3.85 -10.61
CA GLU A 107 12.47 2.48 -10.51
C GLU A 107 12.99 1.75 -9.28
N CYS A 108 14.31 1.76 -9.07
CA CYS A 108 14.91 0.86 -8.10
C CYS A 108 15.61 1.53 -6.92
N GLY A 109 15.69 2.86 -6.88
CA GLY A 109 16.35 3.63 -5.82
C GLY A 109 17.89 3.62 -5.85
N ARG A 110 18.53 2.94 -6.80
CA ARG A 110 20.01 2.88 -6.92
C ARG A 110 20.53 3.99 -7.83
N LYS A 111 21.79 4.40 -7.60
CA LYS A 111 22.46 5.45 -8.39
C LYS A 111 23.09 4.91 -9.69
N GLY A 112 23.44 5.82 -10.59
CA GLY A 112 24.27 5.55 -11.77
C GLY A 112 23.51 5.17 -13.04
N HIS A 113 22.17 5.16 -13.01
CA HIS A 113 21.34 4.91 -14.18
C HIS A 113 19.97 5.59 -14.05
N TRP A 114 19.23 5.68 -15.15
CA TRP A 114 17.87 6.22 -15.17
C TRP A 114 16.83 5.10 -15.20
N ALA A 115 15.58 5.41 -14.86
CA ALA A 115 14.45 4.48 -14.91
C ALA A 115 14.39 3.67 -16.21
N LYS A 116 14.53 4.36 -17.36
CA LYS A 116 14.49 3.75 -18.69
C LYS A 116 15.61 2.72 -18.94
N THR A 117 16.72 2.81 -18.21
CA THR A 117 17.85 1.88 -18.31
C THR A 117 17.99 0.98 -17.08
N CYS A 118 16.98 0.97 -16.20
CA CYS A 118 16.93 0.10 -15.04
C CYS A 118 16.83 -1.36 -15.45
N ARG A 119 17.67 -2.20 -14.87
CA ARG A 119 17.68 -3.66 -15.05
C ARG A 119 17.53 -4.41 -13.72
N ALA A 120 17.16 -3.70 -12.66
CA ALA A 120 16.98 -4.30 -11.35
C ALA A 120 15.61 -4.98 -11.28
N THR A 121 15.57 -6.16 -10.68
CA THR A 121 14.33 -6.89 -10.39
C THR A 121 13.71 -6.47 -9.05
N THR A 122 14.50 -5.86 -8.17
CA THR A 122 14.06 -5.34 -6.87
C THR A 122 14.53 -3.92 -6.64
N ASP A 123 13.85 -3.15 -5.80
CA ASP A 123 14.33 -1.85 -5.32
C ASP A 123 15.39 -1.98 -4.21
N VAL A 124 15.84 -0.86 -3.64
CA VAL A 124 16.76 -0.81 -2.50
C VAL A 124 16.16 -1.32 -1.19
N ASN A 125 14.84 -1.39 -1.08
CA ASN A 125 14.10 -1.87 0.08
C ASN A 125 13.76 -3.37 -0.04
N GLY A 126 14.00 -3.99 -1.20
CA GLY A 126 13.73 -5.39 -1.48
C GLY A 126 12.37 -5.65 -2.15
N ASN A 127 11.63 -4.61 -2.52
CA ASN A 127 10.34 -4.77 -3.20
C ASN A 127 10.56 -5.21 -4.65
N SER A 128 9.79 -6.21 -5.12
CA SER A 128 9.80 -6.65 -6.52
C SER A 128 9.33 -5.51 -7.43
N LEU A 129 10.14 -5.19 -8.45
CA LEU A 129 9.83 -4.18 -9.47
C LEU A 129 9.14 -4.77 -10.69
N CYS A 130 9.22 -6.09 -10.82
CA CYS A 130 8.62 -6.86 -11.88
C CYS A 130 7.55 -7.75 -11.25
N SER A 131 6.29 -7.34 -11.34
CA SER A 131 5.16 -8.26 -11.23
C SER A 131 4.71 -8.58 -12.65
N TRP A 132 4.89 -9.83 -13.05
CA TRP A 132 4.34 -10.33 -14.30
C TRP A 132 3.01 -10.99 -13.98
N GLU A 133 1.92 -10.53 -14.59
CA GLU A 133 0.60 -11.16 -14.42
C GLU A 133 0.27 -12.03 -15.64
N CYS A 134 -0.27 -13.24 -15.43
CA CYS A 134 -0.84 -14.03 -16.53
C CYS A 134 -2.03 -13.26 -17.12
N GLU A 135 -1.95 -12.85 -18.38
CA GLU A 135 -3.09 -12.19 -19.06
C GLU A 135 -4.37 -13.04 -19.08
N ASN A 136 -4.24 -14.36 -18.91
CA ASN A 136 -5.36 -15.31 -18.97
C ASN A 136 -5.95 -15.73 -17.61
N CYS A 137 -5.27 -15.46 -16.48
CA CYS A 137 -5.82 -15.77 -15.15
C CYS A 137 -5.44 -14.80 -14.02
N SER A 138 -4.76 -13.70 -14.35
CA SER A 138 -4.27 -12.67 -13.43
C SER A 138 -3.48 -13.22 -12.24
N LYS A 139 -2.78 -14.35 -12.45
CA LYS A 139 -1.83 -14.88 -11.48
C LYS A 139 -0.52 -14.10 -11.60
N GLU A 140 0.01 -13.64 -10.47
CA GLU A 140 1.25 -12.87 -10.38
C GLU A 140 2.49 -13.78 -10.27
N PHE A 141 3.59 -13.33 -10.84
CA PHE A 141 4.89 -13.98 -10.86
C PHE A 141 6.01 -12.96 -10.64
N ASP A 142 7.03 -13.36 -9.87
CA ASP A 142 8.23 -12.56 -9.62
C ASP A 142 9.26 -12.64 -10.77
N ASP A 143 9.10 -13.60 -11.69
CA ASP A 143 9.99 -13.83 -12.83
C ASP A 143 9.22 -13.89 -14.16
N GLU A 144 9.77 -13.22 -15.18
CA GLU A 144 9.19 -13.13 -16.52
C GLU A 144 9.05 -14.51 -17.15
N LYS A 145 10.06 -15.36 -17.01
CA LYS A 145 10.07 -16.69 -17.63
C LYS A 145 9.10 -17.61 -16.92
N GLU A 146 8.91 -17.44 -15.61
CA GLU A 146 7.88 -18.16 -14.85
C GLU A 146 6.48 -17.72 -15.28
N CYS A 147 6.24 -16.42 -15.48
CA CYS A 147 4.98 -15.92 -16.04
C CYS A 147 4.74 -16.45 -17.44
N GLU A 148 5.71 -16.32 -18.35
CA GLU A 148 5.60 -16.85 -19.72
C GLU A 148 5.39 -18.36 -19.75
N ALA A 149 6.12 -19.11 -18.92
CA ALA A 149 5.97 -20.56 -18.81
C ALA A 149 4.58 -20.92 -18.28
N HIS A 150 4.10 -20.17 -17.30
CA HIS A 150 2.73 -20.31 -16.84
C HIS A 150 1.74 -19.95 -17.93
N GLU A 151 1.84 -18.82 -18.63
CA GLU A 151 0.96 -18.40 -19.72
C GLU A 151 0.82 -19.45 -20.82
N ARG A 152 1.95 -20.07 -21.22
CA ARG A 152 1.98 -21.21 -22.15
C ARG A 152 1.11 -22.39 -21.69
N MET A 153 0.87 -22.51 -20.39
CA MET A 153 0.05 -23.55 -19.75
C MET A 153 -1.30 -23.02 -19.22
N CYS A 154 -1.41 -21.72 -18.98
CA CYS A 154 -2.53 -20.96 -18.39
C CYS A 154 -3.78 -21.06 -19.27
N GLY A 155 -3.63 -21.51 -20.52
CA GLY A 155 -4.70 -21.68 -21.52
C GLY A 155 -5.12 -23.11 -21.88
N ARG A 156 -4.64 -24.20 -21.26
CA ARG A 156 -5.24 -25.55 -21.46
C ARG A 156 -6.50 -25.81 -20.61
N ARG A 157 -7.07 -24.75 -20.04
CA ARG A 157 -8.45 -24.71 -19.52
C ARG A 157 -9.13 -23.38 -19.82
N VAL A 158 -8.96 -22.84 -21.03
CA VAL A 158 -10.11 -22.18 -21.65
C VAL A 158 -10.95 -23.32 -22.21
N ASN A 159 -11.88 -23.84 -21.40
CA ASN A 159 -13.03 -24.52 -21.98
C ASN A 159 -13.70 -23.46 -22.87
N THR A 160 -13.44 -23.54 -24.17
CA THR A 160 -14.56 -23.47 -25.09
C THR A 160 -15.64 -24.34 -24.46
N ILE A 161 -16.69 -23.70 -23.98
CA ILE A 161 -17.92 -24.39 -23.67
C ILE A 161 -18.36 -24.96 -25.01
N GLN A 162 -17.89 -26.17 -25.34
CA GLN A 162 -18.66 -27.01 -26.22
C GLN A 162 -19.99 -27.19 -25.49
N PRO A 163 -21.13 -26.91 -26.13
CA PRO A 163 -22.45 -27.09 -25.52
C PRO A 163 -22.68 -28.59 -25.30
N GLY A 164 -22.10 -29.11 -24.24
CA GLY A 164 -22.17 -30.50 -23.78
C GLY A 164 -22.92 -30.55 -22.46
N ASN A 165 -23.99 -31.32 -22.46
CA ASN A 165 -25.03 -31.53 -21.44
C ASN A 165 -24.80 -30.90 -20.04
N LYS A 166 -25.75 -30.04 -19.67
CA LYS A 166 -26.01 -29.61 -18.30
C LYS A 166 -26.47 -30.81 -17.46
N CYS A 167 -25.82 -31.06 -16.32
CA CYS A 167 -26.23 -32.13 -15.41
C CYS A 167 -27.60 -31.82 -14.78
N TYR A 168 -28.60 -32.66 -15.02
CA TYR A 168 -29.96 -32.47 -14.50
C TYR A 168 -30.08 -32.61 -12.97
N SER A 169 -29.06 -33.15 -12.29
CA SER A 169 -29.08 -33.32 -10.83
C SER A 169 -28.49 -32.14 -10.06
N CYS A 170 -27.53 -31.39 -10.62
CA CYS A 170 -26.85 -30.29 -9.91
C CYS A 170 -26.76 -28.99 -10.71
N GLY A 171 -27.22 -28.97 -11.95
CA GLY A 171 -27.24 -27.79 -12.82
C GLY A 171 -25.88 -27.35 -13.37
N LYS A 172 -24.78 -28.02 -13.02
CA LYS A 172 -23.42 -27.72 -13.49
C LYS A 172 -23.09 -28.45 -14.81
N TYR A 173 -22.24 -27.85 -15.63
CA TYR A 173 -21.83 -28.39 -16.93
C TYR A 173 -20.62 -29.31 -16.83
N GLY A 174 -20.38 -30.13 -17.86
CA GLY A 174 -19.15 -30.92 -18.01
C GLY A 174 -19.16 -32.33 -17.42
N HIS A 175 -20.32 -32.86 -16.99
CA HIS A 175 -20.47 -34.26 -16.55
C HIS A 175 -21.93 -34.75 -16.72
N TYR A 176 -22.14 -36.08 -16.81
CA TYR A 176 -23.46 -36.69 -16.81
C TYR A 176 -24.00 -36.90 -15.39
N ALA A 177 -25.32 -36.96 -15.22
CA ALA A 177 -25.97 -37.17 -13.92
C ALA A 177 -25.53 -38.48 -13.23
N SER A 178 -25.20 -39.50 -14.01
CA SER A 178 -24.63 -40.77 -13.54
C SER A 178 -23.25 -40.63 -12.87
N SER A 179 -22.53 -39.55 -13.15
CA SER A 179 -21.18 -39.26 -12.64
C SER A 179 -21.17 -38.01 -11.74
N CYS A 180 -22.32 -37.63 -11.19
CA CYS A 180 -22.48 -36.43 -10.36
C CYS A 180 -21.87 -36.65 -8.96
N TYR A 181 -20.79 -35.92 -8.69
CA TYR A 181 -20.04 -35.96 -7.43
C TYR A 181 -20.72 -35.22 -6.27
N SER A 182 -21.84 -34.54 -6.51
CA SER A 182 -22.65 -33.90 -5.46
C SER A 182 -23.45 -34.89 -4.60
N ARG A 183 -23.36 -36.20 -4.85
CA ARG A 183 -24.14 -37.27 -4.19
C ARG A 183 -23.45 -37.91 -2.97
N LYS A 184 -22.78 -37.13 -2.12
CA LYS A 184 -22.31 -37.64 -0.83
C LYS A 184 -22.85 -36.83 0.32
N TYR A 185 -24.18 -36.76 0.45
CA TYR A 185 -24.88 -36.64 1.74
C TYR A 185 -26.30 -37.18 1.54
N ASP A 186 -26.47 -38.50 1.64
CA ASP A 186 -27.77 -39.09 1.94
C ASP A 186 -27.82 -39.37 3.44
N TYR A 187 -28.79 -38.71 4.07
CA TYR A 187 -29.63 -39.15 5.18
C TYR A 187 -29.25 -40.46 5.93
N THR A 188 -29.05 -40.34 7.24
CA THR A 188 -29.41 -41.38 8.23
C THR A 188 -30.40 -40.73 9.19
N SER A 189 -31.70 -40.94 8.97
CA SER A 189 -32.58 -41.69 9.88
C SER A 189 -32.70 -41.08 11.28
N ASP A 190 -33.77 -40.31 11.49
CA ASP A 190 -34.56 -40.49 12.70
C ASP A 190 -36.00 -40.75 12.28
N SER A 191 -36.49 -41.85 12.81
CA SER A 191 -37.78 -42.49 12.62
C SER A 191 -38.83 -41.87 13.52
N ASP A 192 -40.07 -41.94 13.03
CA ASP A 192 -41.33 -42.06 13.76
C ASP A 192 -41.76 -40.86 14.63
N ASP A 193 -42.82 -40.17 14.19
CA ASP A 193 -44.09 -40.27 14.92
C ASP A 193 -45.30 -39.90 14.06
N TYR A 194 -46.37 -40.63 14.35
CA TYR A 194 -47.61 -40.85 13.62
C TYR A 194 -48.58 -39.63 13.57
N ASP A 195 -49.51 -39.75 12.62
CA ASP A 195 -50.63 -38.88 12.24
C ASP A 195 -51.60 -38.40 13.35
N SER A 196 -52.27 -37.30 12.96
CA SER A 196 -53.69 -36.95 13.15
C SER A 196 -54.14 -36.12 14.37
N ASP A 197 -54.89 -35.06 14.02
CA ASP A 197 -56.02 -34.41 14.71
C ASP A 197 -56.17 -34.54 16.24
#